data_AF-A0A1H8SHC0-F1
#
_entry.id   AF-A0A1H8SHC0-F1
#
_cell.length_a   1.000
_cell.length_b   1.000
_cell.length_c   1.000
_cell.angle_alpha   90.00
_cell.angle_beta   90.00
_cell.angle_gamma   90.00
#
_symmetry.space_group_name_H-M   'P 1'
#
loop_
_entity.id
_entity.type
_entity.pdbx_description
1 polymer ?
#
loop_
_entity_poly.entity_id
_entity_poly.type
_entity_poly.pdbx_seq_one_letter_code
_entity_poly.pdbx_strand_id
1 'polypeptide(L)' 'MARWLRSADEDSMNEDETLDDLADGTPADPELVSVVVEDDDAPDRCTIYHPESSGIDRMSRWITTETDLLVDLERIR' A
#
# COMPACT_ATOMS: atom_id res chain seq x y z
N MET A 1 22.23 16.49 51.05
CA MET A 1 22.34 17.96 51.09
C MET A 1 22.40 18.48 49.67
N ALA A 2 21.34 19.16 49.24
CA ALA A 2 21.21 19.78 47.92
C ALA A 2 22.08 21.03 47.82
N ARG A 3 22.68 21.27 46.64
CA ARG A 3 23.34 22.55 46.33
C ARG A 3 23.33 22.84 44.83
N TRP A 4 22.82 24.04 44.52
CA TRP A 4 22.96 24.87 43.30
C TRP A 4 21.90 24.78 42.19
N LEU A 5 21.31 25.96 41.95
CA LEU A 5 20.45 26.43 40.86
C LEU A 5 21.29 26.83 39.64
N ARG A 6 20.85 26.53 38.40
CA ARG A 6 21.01 27.39 37.19
C ARG A 6 20.20 26.88 35.98
N SER A 7 19.46 27.81 35.38
CA SER A 7 18.85 27.91 34.03
C SER A 7 18.85 26.75 33.04
N ALA A 8 17.67 26.53 32.45
CA ALA A 8 17.43 26.73 31.01
C ALA A 8 16.00 27.31 30.90
N ASP A 9 15.88 28.64 30.73
CA ASP A 9 15.25 29.23 29.54
C ASP A 9 15.16 28.29 28.32
N GLU A 10 14.00 28.36 27.66
CA GLU A 10 13.81 28.06 26.24
C GLU A 10 13.82 26.58 25.83
N ASP A 11 12.62 26.03 25.66
CA ASP A 11 12.19 25.51 24.36
C ASP A 11 10.65 25.53 24.37
N SER A 12 10.08 26.73 24.25
CA SER A 12 9.43 27.16 23.02
C SER A 12 8.56 26.06 22.44
N MET A 13 7.30 26.09 22.86
CA MET A 13 6.22 25.25 22.34
C MET A 13 6.10 25.57 20.83
N ASN A 14 6.75 24.79 19.97
CA ASN A 14 6.54 24.89 18.53
C ASN A 14 5.24 24.16 18.19
N GLU A 15 4.16 24.93 18.27
CA GLU A 15 2.88 24.65 17.63
C GLU A 15 2.97 25.11 16.17
N ASP A 16 3.74 24.39 15.33
CA ASP A 16 3.71 24.60 13.87
C ASP A 16 4.28 23.37 13.15
N GLU A 17 3.48 22.31 13.04
CA GLU A 17 3.61 21.39 11.90
C GLU A 17 2.22 21.18 11.30
N THR A 18 1.65 22.27 10.80
CA THR A 18 0.63 22.21 9.76
C THR A 18 1.33 21.97 8.42
N LEU A 19 1.63 20.71 8.12
CA LEU A 19 1.71 20.20 6.75
C LEU A 19 0.34 19.54 6.51
N ASP A 20 -0.68 20.22 6.01
CA ASP A 20 -0.74 20.83 4.67
C ASP A 20 -0.01 19.98 3.62
N ASP A 21 -0.34 18.69 3.60
CA ASP A 21 -0.28 17.89 2.38
C ASP A 21 -1.56 17.04 2.35
N LEU A 22 -2.69 17.73 2.19
CA LEU A 22 -3.82 17.14 1.51
C LEU A 22 -3.34 16.86 0.10
N ALA A 23 -2.65 15.73 -0.08
CA ALA A 23 -2.36 15.19 -1.38
C ALA A 23 -3.69 15.14 -2.14
N ASP A 24 -3.91 16.13 -3.01
CA ASP A 24 -4.75 16.04 -4.19
C ASP A 24 -4.08 15.04 -5.16
N GLY A 25 -3.67 13.89 -4.64
CA GLY A 25 -3.32 12.72 -5.38
C GLY A 25 -4.55 11.86 -5.27
N THR A 26 -5.35 11.82 -6.35
CA THR A 26 -6.10 10.58 -6.57
C THR A 26 -5.04 9.48 -6.45
N PRO A 27 -5.13 8.56 -5.46
CA PRO A 27 -4.10 7.56 -5.25
C PRO A 27 -3.93 6.88 -6.60
N ALA A 28 -2.74 7.02 -7.20
CA ALA A 28 -2.47 6.42 -8.49
C ALA A 28 -2.84 4.96 -8.37
N ASP A 29 -3.70 4.47 -9.27
CA ASP A 29 -4.13 3.07 -9.24
C ASP A 29 -2.85 2.22 -9.19
N PRO A 30 -2.65 1.44 -8.11
CA PRO A 30 -1.40 0.74 -7.94
C PRO A 30 -1.22 -0.21 -9.11
N GLU A 31 -0.03 -0.22 -9.71
CA GLU A 31 0.26 -1.12 -10.82
C GLU A 31 0.16 -2.57 -10.31
N LEU A 32 -0.68 -3.36 -10.96
CA LEU A 32 -0.92 -4.76 -10.62
C LEU A 32 -0.59 -5.63 -11.82
N VAL A 33 0.08 -6.74 -11.56
CA VAL A 33 0.38 -7.74 -12.57
C VAL A 33 -0.48 -8.96 -12.33
N SER A 34 -1.06 -9.50 -13.40
CA SER A 34 -1.80 -10.76 -13.39
C SER A 34 -1.04 -11.85 -14.15
N VAL A 35 -1.14 -13.08 -13.66
CA VAL A 35 -0.65 -14.28 -14.34
C VAL A 35 -1.78 -15.30 -14.33
N VAL A 36 -2.16 -15.79 -15.50
CA VAL A 36 -3.18 -16.82 -15.67
C VAL A 36 -2.50 -18.15 -15.90
N VAL A 37 -3.00 -19.18 -15.22
CA VAL A 37 -2.63 -20.58 -15.42
C VAL A 37 -3.85 -21.30 -15.97
N GLU A 38 -3.70 -21.82 -17.18
CA GLU A 38 -4.71 -22.64 -17.86
C GLU A 38 -4.77 -24.03 -17.20
N ASP A 39 -5.97 -24.53 -16.96
CA ASP A 39 -6.19 -25.85 -16.38
C ASP A 39 -7.21 -26.61 -17.25
N ASP A 40 -6.85 -27.79 -17.74
CA ASP A 40 -7.71 -28.55 -18.66
C ASP A 40 -8.90 -29.21 -17.96
N ASP A 41 -8.80 -29.44 -16.64
CA ASP A 41 -9.79 -30.16 -15.83
C ASP A 41 -10.55 -29.24 -14.85
N ALA A 42 -10.18 -27.96 -14.77
CA ALA A 42 -10.76 -26.97 -13.87
C ALA A 42 -10.80 -25.56 -14.51
N PRO A 43 -11.52 -24.59 -13.93
CA PRO A 43 -11.49 -23.23 -14.44
C PRO A 43 -10.10 -22.59 -14.30
N ASP A 44 -9.70 -21.81 -15.31
CA ASP A 44 -8.41 -21.13 -15.34
C ASP A 44 -8.23 -20.24 -14.11
N ARG A 45 -7.05 -20.31 -13.49
CA ARG A 45 -6.73 -19.58 -12.27
C ARG A 45 -5.88 -18.37 -12.59
N CYS A 46 -6.33 -17.21 -12.12
CA CYS A 46 -5.61 -15.95 -12.25
C CYS A 46 -5.06 -15.51 -10.89
N THR A 47 -3.75 -15.28 -10.85
CA THR A 47 -3.03 -14.74 -9.70
C THR A 47 -2.66 -13.29 -9.96
N ILE A 48 -3.04 -12.39 -9.06
CA ILE A 48 -2.74 -10.95 -9.10
C ILE A 48 -1.81 -10.58 -7.95
N TYR A 49 -0.80 -9.75 -8.20
CA TYR A 49 0.17 -9.28 -7.21
C TYR A 49 0.77 -7.92 -7.63
N HIS A 50 1.38 -7.22 -6.66
CA HIS A 50 2.16 -6.01 -6.95
C HIS A 50 3.53 -6.37 -7.53
N PRO A 51 3.97 -5.74 -8.64
CA PRO A 51 5.25 -6.04 -9.28
C PRO A 51 6.45 -5.75 -8.37
N GLU A 52 6.32 -4.77 -7.48
CA GLU A 52 7.36 -4.38 -6.52
C GLU A 52 7.45 -5.34 -5.32
N SER A 53 6.42 -6.14 -5.07
CA SER A 53 6.41 -7.12 -3.98
C SER A 53 7.35 -8.29 -4.29
N SER A 54 8.20 -8.63 -3.31
CA SER A 54 9.14 -9.75 -3.41
C SER A 54 9.14 -10.60 -2.14
N GLY A 55 9.59 -11.86 -2.27
CA GLY A 55 9.69 -12.80 -1.15
C GLY A 55 8.39 -12.95 -0.36
N ILE A 56 8.47 -12.70 0.95
CA ILE A 56 7.35 -12.84 1.89
C ILE A 56 6.23 -11.84 1.58
N ASP A 57 6.57 -10.62 1.13
CA ASP A 57 5.57 -9.60 0.81
C ASP A 57 4.69 -10.03 -0.36
N ARG A 58 5.31 -10.61 -1.40
CA ARG A 58 4.58 -11.18 -2.53
C ARG A 58 3.71 -12.37 -2.11
N MET A 59 4.19 -13.18 -1.17
CA MET A 59 3.45 -14.32 -0.63
C MET A 59 2.28 -13.92 0.29
N SER A 60 2.26 -12.69 0.81
CA SER A 60 1.19 -12.19 1.67
C SER A 60 0.24 -11.21 0.97
N ARG A 61 0.66 -10.62 -0.15
CA ARG A 61 -0.10 -9.61 -0.92
C ARG A 61 -0.45 -10.05 -2.33
N TRP A 62 -0.72 -11.35 -2.51
CA TRP A 62 -1.26 -11.90 -3.74
C TRP A 62 -2.68 -12.40 -3.52
N ILE A 63 -3.51 -12.29 -4.54
CA ILE A 63 -4.83 -12.90 -4.59
C ILE A 63 -4.87 -13.86 -5.76
N THR A 64 -5.49 -15.02 -5.58
CA THR A 64 -5.75 -15.95 -6.69
C THR A 64 -7.20 -16.34 -6.70
N THR A 65 -7.79 -16.28 -7.89
CA THR A 65 -9.19 -16.59 -8.13
C THR A 65 -9.36 -17.23 -9.50
N GLU A 66 -10.54 -17.77 -9.76
CA GLU A 66 -10.95 -18.21 -11.10
C GLU A 66 -11.11 -16.99 -12.02
N THR A 67 -10.70 -17.14 -13.29
CA THR A 67 -10.66 -16.04 -14.26
C THR A 67 -12.06 -15.53 -14.62
N ASP A 68 -13.08 -16.41 -14.62
CA ASP A 68 -14.49 -16.05 -14.83
C ASP A 68 -15.06 -15.07 -13.78
N LEU A 69 -14.45 -15.01 -12.59
CA LEU A 69 -14.86 -14.08 -11.53
C LEU A 69 -14.21 -12.71 -11.66
N LEU A 70 -13.19 -12.57 -12.52
CA LEU A 70 -12.53 -11.31 -12.77
C LEU A 70 -13.31 -10.50 -13.78
N VAL A 71 -13.53 -9.24 -13.43
CA VAL A 71 -14.21 -8.28 -14.30
C VAL A 71 -13.22 -7.27 -14.84
N ASP A 72 -13.26 -7.08 -16.16
CA ASP A 72 -12.46 -6.05 -16.82
C ASP A 72 -13.13 -4.68 -16.62
N LEU A 73 -12.45 -3.78 -15.89
CA LEU A 73 -13.00 -2.47 -15.56
C LEU A 73 -13.12 -1.55 -16.78
N GLU A 74 -12.28 -1.72 -17.81
CA GLU A 74 -12.40 -0.95 -19.06
C GLU A 74 -13.65 -1.35 -19.84
N ARG A 75 -14.08 -2.62 -19.74
CA ARG A 75 -15.32 -3.12 -20.36
C ARG A 75 -16.61 -2.70 -19.64
N ILE A 76 -16.54 -2.31 -18.37
CA ILE A 76 -17.73 -1.97 -17.57
C ILE A 76 -17.92 -0.45 -17.41
N ARG A 77 -16.93 0.35 -17.82
CA ARG A 77 -16.97 1.82 -17.72
C ARG A 77 -17.91 2.48 -18.73
#